data_AF-A0A2G6GFZ0-F1
#
_entry.id   AF-A0A2G6GFZ0-F1
#
_cell.length_a   1.000
_cell.length_b   1.000
_cell.length_c   1.000
_cell.angle_alpha   90.00
_cell.angle_beta   90.00
_cell.angle_gamma   90.00
#
_symmetry.space_group_name_H-M   'P 1'
#
loop_
_entity.id
_entity.type
_entity.pdbx_description
1 polymer ?
#
loop_
_entity_poly.entity_id
_entity_poly.type
_entity_poly.pdbx_seq_one_letter_code
_entity_poly.pdbx_strand_id
1 'polypeptide(L)'
;MRGCLQGLAGIIGLLFVGTAVIALLIVNATHVLTNREVVKEALGLEAILAEVLPELINQTVAEQVAVQKVPLPDFDTTLITEMVLDTLPAGWLDGMVDSTVDGVFDYLLTGHEETAVITIDLNPLLNQLQGESGRLLVYHYLEMLPMCEAAQMLTLLSGELPTCVPGGIPLEQLSRQIHAVAAPLLIAQLSVGEEGIVTMPLSTVLTAAPEMREVMQLIRSFYQWAPRVWVLWLLPLVCLLLIAVLVVRSWGQWGIWWGWPLALAGLLGLLLSALIPGMVPGWWRTAVFTTEMASAVDSLWQPLLQQGLVHLSESWASRLGWQSAMLFALGFLFCLFGLLARKAQKSARTR
;
A
#
# COMPACT_ATOMS: atom_id res chain seq x y z
N MET A 1 -23.44 -21.90 -47.25
CA MET A 1 -23.45 -22.02 -45.77
C MET A 1 -22.07 -21.95 -45.10
N ARG A 2 -21.00 -22.57 -45.62
CA ARG A 2 -19.65 -22.54 -44.97
C ARG A 2 -19.09 -21.14 -44.71
N GLY A 3 -19.27 -20.19 -45.64
CA GLY A 3 -18.78 -18.82 -45.47
C GLY A 3 -19.45 -18.07 -44.31
N CYS A 4 -20.74 -18.30 -44.06
CA CYS A 4 -21.47 -17.67 -42.96
C CYS A 4 -20.97 -18.17 -41.59
N LEU A 5 -20.75 -19.49 -41.44
CA LEU A 5 -20.18 -20.06 -40.21
C LEU A 5 -18.75 -19.57 -39.93
N GLN A 6 -17.93 -19.40 -40.98
CA GLN A 6 -16.59 -18.84 -40.84
C GLN A 6 -16.61 -17.37 -40.44
N GLY A 7 -17.54 -16.58 -40.99
CA GLY A 7 -17.74 -15.18 -40.57
C GLY A 7 -18.16 -15.10 -39.10
N LEU A 8 -19.11 -15.92 -38.67
CA LEU A 8 -19.55 -15.98 -37.27
C LEU A 8 -18.41 -16.37 -36.32
N ALA A 9 -17.62 -17.39 -36.68
CA ALA A 9 -16.46 -17.78 -35.88
C ALA A 9 -15.37 -16.69 -35.83
N GLY A 10 -15.21 -15.91 -36.89
CA GLY A 10 -14.34 -14.73 -36.89
C GLY A 10 -14.80 -13.69 -35.86
N ILE A 11 -16.10 -13.39 -35.81
CA ILE A 11 -16.67 -12.46 -34.81
C ILE A 11 -16.48 -13.02 -33.39
N ILE A 12 -16.76 -14.30 -33.16
CA ILE A 12 -16.55 -14.94 -31.86
C ILE A 12 -15.05 -14.94 -31.48
N GLY A 13 -14.16 -15.08 -32.45
CA GLY A 13 -12.71 -14.95 -32.26
C GLY A 13 -12.28 -13.56 -31.79
N LEU A 14 -12.87 -12.50 -32.34
CA LEU A 14 -12.63 -11.12 -31.87
C LEU A 14 -13.20 -10.91 -30.45
N LEU A 15 -14.39 -11.43 -30.18
CA LEU A 15 -14.99 -11.39 -28.84
C LEU A 15 -14.13 -12.12 -27.82
N PHE A 16 -13.58 -13.29 -28.17
CA PHE A 16 -12.61 -14.02 -27.37
C PHE A 16 -11.41 -13.14 -27.02
N VAL A 17 -10.80 -12.48 -28.01
CA VAL A 17 -9.61 -11.65 -27.79
C VAL A 17 -9.89 -10.54 -26.80
N GLY A 18 -10.97 -9.78 -27.01
CA GLY A 18 -11.33 -8.68 -26.11
C GLY A 18 -11.61 -9.16 -24.69
N THR A 19 -12.36 -10.25 -24.55
CA THR A 19 -12.77 -10.79 -23.25
C THR A 19 -11.62 -11.46 -22.50
N ALA A 20 -10.71 -12.14 -23.21
CA ALA A 20 -9.49 -12.70 -22.64
C ALA A 20 -8.54 -11.62 -22.12
N VAL A 21 -8.35 -10.53 -22.89
CA VAL A 21 -7.52 -9.39 -22.46
C VAL A 21 -8.13 -8.70 -21.24
N ILE A 22 -9.45 -8.46 -21.22
CA ILE A 22 -10.14 -7.87 -20.06
C ILE A 22 -10.01 -8.79 -18.84
N ALA A 23 -10.25 -10.10 -18.99
CA ALA A 23 -10.11 -11.07 -17.91
C ALA A 23 -8.67 -11.08 -17.37
N LEU A 24 -7.66 -11.09 -18.24
CA LEU A 24 -6.25 -10.99 -17.86
C LEU A 24 -5.98 -9.72 -17.04
N LEU A 25 -6.42 -8.55 -17.50
CA LEU A 25 -6.22 -7.29 -16.78
C LEU A 25 -6.85 -7.32 -15.39
N ILE A 26 -8.15 -7.62 -15.32
CA ILE A 26 -8.93 -7.55 -14.07
C ILE A 26 -8.44 -8.60 -13.07
N VAL A 27 -8.20 -9.84 -13.50
CA VAL A 27 -7.76 -10.93 -12.60
C VAL A 27 -6.37 -10.62 -12.03
N ASN A 28 -5.42 -10.16 -12.85
CA ASN A 28 -4.09 -9.81 -12.35
C ASN A 28 -4.10 -8.57 -11.46
N ALA A 29 -4.86 -7.54 -11.83
CA ALA A 29 -5.01 -6.34 -10.99
C ALA A 29 -5.61 -6.70 -9.63
N THR A 30 -6.68 -7.49 -9.64
CA THR A 30 -7.32 -7.99 -8.41
C THR A 30 -6.32 -8.76 -7.56
N HIS A 31 -5.59 -9.71 -8.15
CA HIS A 31 -4.60 -10.50 -7.41
C HIS A 31 -3.51 -9.63 -6.78
N VAL A 32 -3.01 -8.60 -7.48
CA VAL A 32 -2.02 -7.68 -6.92
C VAL A 32 -2.61 -6.85 -5.79
N LEU A 33 -3.78 -6.23 -6.01
CA LEU A 33 -4.42 -5.37 -5.03
C LEU A 33 -4.84 -6.12 -3.78
N THR A 34 -5.28 -7.38 -3.88
CA THR A 34 -5.69 -8.19 -2.72
C THR A 34 -4.53 -8.94 -2.05
N ASN A 35 -3.31 -8.85 -2.57
CA ASN A 35 -2.16 -9.49 -1.96
C ASN A 35 -1.50 -8.55 -0.95
N ARG A 36 -1.70 -8.88 0.33
CA ARG A 36 -1.16 -8.15 1.48
C ARG A 36 0.34 -7.88 1.36
N GLU A 37 1.14 -8.90 1.06
CA GLU A 37 2.60 -8.77 0.94
C GLU A 37 3.00 -7.82 -0.19
N VAL A 38 2.32 -7.90 -1.34
CA VAL A 38 2.59 -7.02 -2.47
C VAL A 38 2.23 -5.56 -2.14
N VAL A 39 1.16 -5.33 -1.37
CA VAL A 39 0.80 -3.98 -0.94
C VAL A 39 1.77 -3.45 0.11
N LYS A 40 2.20 -4.27 1.08
CA LYS A 40 3.23 -3.91 2.06
C LYS A 40 4.54 -3.52 1.38
N GLU A 41 5.02 -4.37 0.46
CA GLU A 41 6.24 -4.13 -0.33
C GLU A 41 6.08 -2.88 -1.21
N ALA A 42 4.95 -2.73 -1.89
CA ALA A 42 4.72 -1.59 -2.78
C ALA A 42 4.68 -0.26 -2.03
N LEU A 43 4.08 -0.24 -0.83
CA LEU A 43 4.06 0.97 -0.02
C LEU A 43 5.46 1.38 0.43
N GLY A 44 6.47 0.50 0.35
CA GLY A 44 7.90 0.84 0.51
C GLY A 44 8.15 1.66 1.77
N LEU A 45 7.35 1.40 2.81
CA LEU A 45 7.01 2.39 3.81
C LEU A 45 8.22 2.77 4.65
N GLU A 46 9.24 1.93 4.78
CA GLU A 46 10.48 2.27 5.50
C GLU A 46 11.15 3.54 4.92
N ALA A 47 11.37 3.57 3.60
CA ALA A 47 12.01 4.70 2.95
C ALA A 47 11.13 5.95 2.97
N ILE A 48 9.83 5.77 2.81
CA ILE A 48 8.88 6.90 2.72
C ILE A 48 8.56 7.46 4.10
N LEU A 49 8.38 6.61 5.10
CA LEU A 49 8.11 7.04 6.46
C LEU A 49 9.35 7.75 7.02
N ALA A 50 10.57 7.32 6.70
CA ALA A 50 11.77 8.08 7.04
C ALA A 50 11.76 9.52 6.45
N GLU A 51 11.17 9.72 5.28
CA GLU A 51 11.06 11.03 4.62
C GLU A 51 9.87 11.86 5.14
N VAL A 52 8.74 11.23 5.43
CA VAL A 52 7.46 11.87 5.79
C VAL A 52 7.31 12.09 7.30
N LEU A 53 7.87 11.20 8.12
CA LEU A 53 7.75 11.22 9.57
C LEU A 53 8.26 12.52 10.22
N PRO A 54 9.40 13.11 9.78
CA PRO A 54 9.81 14.45 10.21
C PRO A 54 8.71 15.51 10.16
N GLU A 55 8.06 15.63 9.02
CA GLU A 55 7.05 16.64 8.78
C GLU A 55 5.79 16.35 9.59
N LEU A 56 5.41 15.08 9.73
CA LEU A 56 4.29 14.66 10.57
C LEU A 56 4.53 14.98 12.06
N ILE A 57 5.75 14.74 12.55
CA ILE A 57 6.15 15.09 13.93
C ILE A 57 6.07 16.61 14.09
N ASN A 58 6.61 17.38 13.16
CA ASN A 58 6.60 18.84 13.24
C ASN A 58 5.19 19.41 13.25
N GLN A 59 4.29 18.90 12.41
CA GLN A 59 2.90 19.32 12.38
C GLN A 59 2.14 18.96 13.66
N THR A 60 2.28 17.72 14.14
CA THR A 60 1.61 17.27 15.37
C THR A 60 2.11 18.02 16.60
N VAL A 61 3.43 18.27 16.69
CA VAL A 61 4.01 19.09 17.75
C VAL A 61 3.49 20.53 17.66
N ALA A 62 3.52 21.14 16.48
CA ALA A 62 3.02 22.51 16.30
C ALA A 62 1.54 22.65 16.69
N GLU A 63 0.70 21.67 16.35
CA GLU A 63 -0.72 21.64 16.72
C GLU A 63 -0.91 21.48 18.23
N GLN A 64 -0.24 20.52 18.87
CA GLN A 64 -0.33 20.32 20.32
C GLN A 64 0.12 21.56 21.10
N VAL A 65 1.13 22.25 20.60
CA VAL A 65 1.66 23.48 21.20
C VAL A 65 0.66 24.62 21.09
N ALA A 66 0.03 24.77 19.92
CA ALA A 66 -1.03 25.74 19.71
C ALA A 66 -2.23 25.48 20.64
N VAL A 67 -2.59 24.21 20.85
CA VAL A 67 -3.70 23.80 21.73
C VAL A 67 -3.37 24.05 23.21
N GLN A 68 -2.18 23.65 23.66
CA GLN A 68 -1.80 23.77 25.07
C GLN A 68 -1.32 25.19 25.43
N LYS A 69 -1.14 26.08 24.46
CA LYS A 69 -0.60 27.44 24.62
C LYS A 69 0.72 27.47 25.37
N VAL A 70 1.50 26.39 25.26
CA VAL A 70 2.83 26.32 25.87
C VAL A 70 3.73 27.21 25.03
N PRO A 71 4.35 28.26 25.60
CA PRO A 71 5.33 29.05 24.88
C PRO A 71 6.55 28.15 24.63
N LEU A 72 6.58 27.49 23.48
CA LEU A 72 7.79 26.78 23.09
C LEU A 72 8.87 27.82 22.75
N PRO A 73 10.09 27.64 23.25
CA PRO A 73 11.28 28.19 22.62
C PRO A 73 11.24 27.96 21.10
N ASP A 74 11.83 28.87 20.33
CA ASP A 74 12.05 28.70 18.89
C ASP A 74 13.01 27.53 18.67
N PHE A 75 12.47 26.32 18.69
CA PHE A 75 13.23 25.10 18.54
C PHE A 75 13.53 24.88 17.08
N ASP A 76 14.77 24.50 16.80
CA ASP A 76 15.10 23.95 15.49
C ASP A 76 14.38 22.61 15.31
N THR A 77 13.28 22.65 14.56
CA THR A 77 12.46 21.47 14.21
C THR A 77 13.27 20.35 13.57
N THR A 78 14.38 20.68 12.89
CA THR A 78 15.27 19.67 12.29
C THR A 78 16.01 18.88 13.37
N LEU A 79 16.50 19.54 14.41
CA LEU A 79 17.19 18.91 15.53
C LEU A 79 16.23 18.00 16.33
N ILE A 80 15.00 18.45 16.58
CA ILE A 80 13.98 17.63 17.26
C ILE A 80 13.68 16.39 16.44
N THR A 81 13.50 16.55 15.14
CA THR A 81 13.26 15.44 14.22
C THR A 81 14.39 14.42 14.30
N GLU A 82 15.65 14.86 14.14
CA GLU A 82 16.82 13.97 14.18
C GLU A 82 16.89 13.23 15.51
N MET A 83 16.69 13.94 16.64
CA MET A 83 16.67 13.31 17.97
C MET A 83 15.54 12.30 18.12
N VAL A 84 14.34 12.60 17.62
CA VAL A 84 13.21 11.67 17.69
C VAL A 84 13.49 10.44 16.85
N LEU A 85 13.96 10.61 15.60
CA LEU A 85 14.30 9.50 14.72
C LEU A 85 15.42 8.62 15.28
N ASP A 86 16.47 9.22 15.86
CA ASP A 86 17.56 8.49 16.53
C ASP A 86 17.08 7.76 17.80
N THR A 87 15.99 8.24 18.40
CA THR A 87 15.39 7.61 19.58
C THR A 87 14.43 6.49 19.20
N LEU A 88 14.00 6.36 17.94
CA LEU A 88 13.13 5.27 17.53
C LEU A 88 13.90 3.94 17.44
N PRO A 89 13.32 2.81 17.88
CA PRO A 89 13.97 1.51 17.72
C PRO A 89 13.97 1.11 16.24
N ALA A 90 15.10 0.56 15.78
CA ALA A 90 15.21 0.06 14.41
C ALA A 90 14.13 -1.00 14.14
N GLY A 91 13.42 -0.86 13.01
CA GLY A 91 12.34 -1.76 12.59
C GLY A 91 11.01 -1.60 13.35
N TRP A 92 10.91 -0.69 14.32
CA TRP A 92 9.66 -0.46 15.05
C TRP A 92 8.56 0.10 14.15
N LEU A 93 8.93 1.05 13.28
CA LEU A 93 8.03 1.63 12.30
C LEU A 93 7.50 0.56 11.32
N ASP A 94 8.35 -0.39 10.92
CA ASP A 94 7.95 -1.51 10.06
C ASP A 94 6.89 -2.37 10.75
N GLY A 95 7.08 -2.68 12.03
CA GLY A 95 6.09 -3.41 12.82
C GLY A 95 4.74 -2.69 12.93
N MET A 96 4.76 -1.36 13.10
CA MET A 96 3.53 -0.55 13.14
C MET A 96 2.82 -0.54 11.79
N VAL A 97 3.56 -0.33 10.72
CA VAL A 97 3.05 -0.35 9.35
C VAL A 97 2.46 -1.72 9.04
N ASP A 98 3.18 -2.78 9.34
CA ASP A 98 2.74 -4.15 9.12
C ASP A 98 1.43 -4.42 9.84
N SER A 99 1.35 -4.09 11.14
CA SER A 99 0.12 -4.28 11.91
C SER A 99 -1.02 -3.41 11.36
N THR A 100 -0.74 -2.21 10.87
CA THR A 100 -1.76 -1.31 10.33
C THR A 100 -2.31 -1.85 9.01
N VAL A 101 -1.42 -2.23 8.09
CA VAL A 101 -1.81 -2.84 6.81
C VAL A 101 -2.56 -4.14 7.07
N ASP A 102 -2.08 -4.97 7.99
CA ASP A 102 -2.75 -6.22 8.38
C ASP A 102 -4.16 -5.97 8.91
N GLY A 103 -4.33 -5.01 9.82
CA GLY A 103 -5.63 -4.64 10.37
C GLY A 103 -6.59 -4.10 9.30
N VAL A 104 -6.10 -3.31 8.33
CA VAL A 104 -6.89 -2.84 7.19
C VAL A 104 -7.28 -4.01 6.28
N PHE A 105 -6.36 -4.92 5.96
CA PHE A 105 -6.68 -6.09 5.14
C PHE A 105 -7.68 -7.02 5.83
N ASP A 106 -7.54 -7.24 7.14
CA ASP A 106 -8.47 -8.04 7.93
C ASP A 106 -9.87 -7.40 7.93
N TYR A 107 -9.96 -6.07 8.02
CA TYR A 107 -11.20 -5.33 7.82
C TYR A 107 -11.80 -5.55 6.43
N LEU A 108 -11.00 -5.40 5.38
CA LEU A 108 -11.47 -5.51 3.99
C LEU A 108 -11.96 -6.92 3.65
N LEU A 109 -11.33 -7.95 4.22
CA LEU A 109 -11.68 -9.36 4.00
C LEU A 109 -12.87 -9.81 4.84
N THR A 110 -12.85 -9.53 6.15
CA THR A 110 -13.89 -10.01 7.08
C THR A 110 -15.10 -9.09 7.11
N GLY A 111 -14.87 -7.79 6.96
CA GLY A 111 -15.89 -6.78 7.04
C GLY A 111 -16.44 -6.49 8.45
N HIS A 112 -15.80 -7.04 9.49
CA HIS A 112 -16.17 -6.76 10.87
C HIS A 112 -15.27 -5.63 11.37
N GLU A 113 -15.87 -4.49 11.71
CA GLU A 113 -15.13 -3.34 12.26
C GLU A 113 -14.46 -3.71 13.59
N GLU A 114 -15.06 -4.62 14.38
CA GLU A 114 -14.57 -5.06 15.69
C GLU A 114 -13.31 -5.93 15.63
N THR A 115 -13.10 -6.67 14.53
CA THR A 115 -11.92 -7.54 14.38
C THR A 115 -10.72 -6.79 13.79
N ALA A 116 -10.96 -5.60 13.24
CA ALA A 116 -9.94 -4.75 12.64
C ALA A 116 -9.31 -3.87 13.71
N VAL A 117 -8.35 -4.43 14.43
CA VAL A 117 -7.63 -3.74 15.49
C VAL A 117 -6.25 -3.39 14.98
N ILE A 118 -5.93 -2.09 14.93
CA ILE A 118 -4.56 -1.64 14.70
C ILE A 118 -3.86 -1.75 16.05
N THR A 119 -2.79 -2.54 16.10
CA THR A 119 -2.04 -2.83 17.31
C THR A 119 -0.70 -2.11 17.21
N ILE A 120 -0.49 -1.13 18.08
CA ILE A 120 0.77 -0.40 18.17
C ILE A 120 1.47 -0.81 19.45
N ASP A 121 2.55 -1.57 19.34
CA ASP A 121 3.39 -1.92 20.48
C ASP A 121 4.29 -0.72 20.82
N LEU A 122 4.00 -0.03 21.91
CA LEU A 122 4.82 1.10 22.36
C LEU A 122 5.99 0.67 23.25
N ASN A 123 6.10 -0.61 23.64
CA ASN A 123 7.15 -1.03 24.57
C ASN A 123 8.56 -0.68 24.09
N PRO A 124 8.94 -0.91 22.82
CA PRO A 124 10.29 -0.59 22.37
C PRO A 124 10.62 0.89 22.57
N LEU A 125 9.66 1.77 22.22
CA LEU A 125 9.78 3.21 22.39
C LEU A 125 9.83 3.60 23.87
N LEU A 126 8.90 3.07 24.68
CA LEU A 126 8.85 3.33 26.13
C LEU A 126 10.13 2.87 26.84
N ASN A 127 10.71 1.74 26.43
CA ASN A 127 11.95 1.23 26.99
C ASN A 127 13.15 2.13 26.62
N GLN A 128 13.21 2.66 25.40
CA GLN A 128 14.25 3.63 25.02
C GLN A 128 14.07 4.98 25.73
N LEU A 129 12.82 5.44 25.87
CA LEU A 129 12.50 6.64 26.64
C LEU A 129 12.81 6.50 28.13
N GLN A 130 12.69 5.30 28.72
CA GLN A 130 13.13 5.00 30.09
C GLN A 130 14.64 4.78 30.20
N GLY A 131 15.31 4.55 29.08
CA GLY A 131 16.73 4.24 29.04
C GLY A 131 17.61 5.48 28.92
N GLU A 132 18.84 5.25 28.44
CA GLU A 132 19.84 6.29 28.22
C GLU A 132 19.41 7.28 27.13
N SER A 133 18.75 6.83 26.07
CA SER A 133 18.28 7.70 24.98
C SER A 133 17.30 8.75 25.48
N GLY A 134 16.31 8.37 26.29
CA GLY A 134 15.41 9.34 26.91
C GLY A 134 16.11 10.31 27.86
N ARG A 135 17.15 9.86 28.58
CA ARG A 135 17.97 10.74 29.42
C ARG A 135 18.73 11.78 28.58
N LEU A 136 19.29 11.37 27.44
CA LEU A 136 19.97 12.26 26.50
C LEU A 136 19.00 13.27 25.88
N LEU A 137 17.78 12.85 25.55
CA LEU A 137 16.73 13.75 25.06
C LEU A 137 16.36 14.82 26.10
N VAL A 138 16.21 14.45 27.37
CA VAL A 138 16.03 15.43 28.47
C VAL A 138 17.25 16.34 28.61
N TYR A 139 18.46 15.80 28.48
CA TYR A 139 19.68 16.59 28.54
C TYR A 139 19.74 17.66 27.44
N HIS A 140 19.47 17.30 26.18
CA HIS A 140 19.43 18.25 25.07
C HIS A 140 18.30 19.27 25.20
N TYR A 141 17.14 18.84 25.71
CA TYR A 141 16.07 19.77 26.05
C TYR A 141 16.54 20.83 27.05
N LEU A 142 17.22 20.42 28.12
CA LEU A 142 17.76 21.33 29.13
C LEU A 142 18.86 22.26 28.58
N GLU A 143 19.70 21.80 27.63
CA GLU A 143 20.71 22.64 26.98
C GLU A 143 20.11 23.82 26.22
N MET A 144 18.89 23.65 25.71
CA MET A 144 18.18 24.69 24.96
C MET A 144 17.44 25.68 25.87
N LEU A 145 17.30 25.39 27.17
CA LEU A 145 16.60 26.27 28.10
C LEU A 145 17.50 27.40 28.62
N PRO A 146 16.94 28.61 28.80
CA PRO A 146 17.69 29.72 29.40
C PRO A 146 18.00 29.46 30.87
N MET A 147 19.01 30.15 31.42
CA MET A 147 19.29 30.11 32.86
C MET A 147 18.14 30.73 33.67
N CYS A 148 17.71 30.07 34.75
CA CYS A 148 16.63 30.55 35.62
C CYS A 148 17.00 31.84 36.35
N GLU A 149 16.05 32.77 36.43
CA GLU A 149 16.12 33.85 37.41
C GLU A 149 15.84 33.33 38.83
N ALA A 150 16.38 34.02 39.85
CA ALA A 150 16.27 33.59 41.25
C ALA A 150 14.82 33.36 41.72
N ALA A 151 13.86 34.08 41.15
CA ALA A 151 12.44 33.95 41.49
C ALA A 151 11.78 32.69 40.88
N GLN A 152 12.32 32.12 39.81
CA GLN A 152 11.72 30.99 39.07
C GLN A 152 12.12 29.62 39.64
N MET A 153 13.07 29.57 40.58
CA MET A 153 13.50 28.33 41.23
C MET A 153 12.38 27.62 42.02
N LEU A 154 11.36 28.36 42.49
CA LEU A 154 10.28 27.78 43.29
C LEU A 154 9.32 26.92 42.45
N THR A 155 9.21 27.20 41.16
CA THR A 155 8.31 26.51 40.20
C THR A 155 8.78 25.11 39.84
N LEU A 156 10.09 24.81 39.96
CA LEU A 156 10.64 23.46 39.72
C LEU A 156 10.08 22.38 40.66
N LEU A 157 9.48 22.78 41.79
CA LEU A 157 8.90 21.86 42.76
C LEU A 157 7.43 21.49 42.45
N SER A 158 6.79 22.15 41.48
CA SER A 158 5.37 21.91 41.15
C SER A 158 5.13 20.64 40.32
N GLY A 159 6.20 20.02 39.79
CA GLY A 159 6.09 18.89 38.87
C GLY A 159 5.76 19.29 37.43
N GLU A 160 5.70 20.59 37.15
CA GLU A 160 5.63 21.11 35.78
C GLU A 160 6.99 21.01 35.08
N LEU A 161 6.98 20.93 33.75
CA LEU A 161 8.22 20.92 32.96
C LEU A 161 8.98 22.22 33.19
N PRO A 162 10.30 22.16 33.47
CA PRO A 162 11.07 23.37 33.72
C PRO A 162 11.18 24.21 32.46
N THR A 163 10.92 25.51 32.60
CA THR A 163 11.10 26.49 31.50
C THR A 163 12.49 27.13 31.49
N CYS A 164 13.35 26.78 32.44
CA CYS A 164 14.70 27.32 32.61
C CYS A 164 15.62 26.34 33.37
N VAL A 165 16.94 26.52 33.27
CA VAL A 165 17.96 25.73 33.98
C VAL A 165 18.46 26.44 35.25
N PRO A 166 18.41 25.82 36.44
CA PRO A 166 18.96 26.41 37.65
C PRO A 166 20.50 26.49 37.59
N GLY A 167 21.05 27.66 37.94
CA GLY A 167 22.50 27.85 38.00
C GLY A 167 23.17 27.02 39.09
N GLY A 168 24.37 26.50 38.81
CA GLY A 168 25.21 25.80 39.78
C GLY A 168 24.96 24.29 39.91
N ILE A 169 23.98 23.74 39.20
CA ILE A 169 23.75 22.30 39.09
C ILE A 169 24.29 21.81 37.74
N PRO A 170 25.16 20.78 37.68
CA PRO A 170 25.58 20.19 36.42
C PRO A 170 24.36 19.66 35.64
N LEU A 171 24.25 20.01 34.34
CA LEU A 171 23.11 19.57 33.51
C LEU A 171 22.92 18.06 33.52
N GLU A 172 24.01 17.29 33.55
CA GLU A 172 23.95 15.83 33.55
C GLU A 172 23.32 15.24 34.83
N GLN A 173 23.44 15.95 35.96
CA GLN A 173 22.78 15.57 37.21
C GLN A 173 21.30 15.97 37.17
N LEU A 174 21.01 17.15 36.63
CA LEU A 174 19.65 17.64 36.48
C LEU A 174 18.84 16.78 35.49
N SER A 175 19.42 16.39 34.36
CA SER A 175 18.77 15.53 33.37
C SER A 175 18.43 14.17 33.96
N ARG A 176 19.33 13.56 34.75
CA ARG A 176 19.06 12.32 35.48
C ARG A 176 17.88 12.45 36.45
N GLN A 177 17.81 13.54 37.20
CA GLN A 177 16.74 13.76 38.17
C GLN A 177 15.39 13.98 37.47
N ILE A 178 15.36 14.82 36.44
CA ILE A 178 14.13 15.09 35.69
C ILE A 178 13.67 13.83 34.97
N HIS A 179 14.57 13.12 34.29
CA HIS A 179 14.24 11.89 33.58
C HIS A 179 13.66 10.81 34.49
N ALA A 180 14.23 10.62 35.69
CA ALA A 180 13.74 9.66 36.68
C ALA A 180 12.31 9.95 37.16
N VAL A 181 11.86 11.21 37.09
CA VAL A 181 10.49 11.62 37.46
C VAL A 181 9.58 11.66 36.24
N ALA A 182 10.05 12.21 35.12
CA ALA A 182 9.27 12.45 33.91
C ALA A 182 8.94 11.16 33.16
N ALA A 183 9.88 10.22 33.03
CA ALA A 183 9.64 9.01 32.25
C ALA A 183 8.49 8.15 32.83
N PRO A 184 8.44 7.84 34.14
CA PRO A 184 7.30 7.14 34.73
C PRO A 184 5.97 7.88 34.61
N LEU A 185 5.98 9.21 34.74
CA LEU A 185 4.77 10.04 34.59
C LEU A 185 4.24 10.02 33.16
N LEU A 186 5.12 10.11 32.16
CA LEU A 186 4.75 10.03 30.75
C LEU A 186 4.07 8.68 30.44
N ILE A 187 4.64 7.58 30.94
CA ILE A 187 4.07 6.23 30.78
C ILE A 187 2.69 6.14 31.43
N ALA A 188 2.56 6.67 32.65
CA ALA A 188 1.28 6.68 33.36
C ALA A 188 0.20 7.49 32.63
N GLN A 189 0.58 8.57 31.93
CA GLN A 189 -0.35 9.41 31.18
C GLN A 189 -0.76 8.82 29.83
N LEU A 190 0.10 8.02 29.19
CA LEU A 190 -0.18 7.46 27.86
C LEU A 190 -1.33 6.44 27.85
N SER A 191 -1.94 6.12 29.01
CA SER A 191 -3.07 5.18 29.16
C SER A 191 -2.85 3.85 28.43
N VAL A 192 -1.58 3.46 28.30
CA VAL A 192 -1.21 2.24 27.61
C VAL A 192 -1.64 1.08 28.49
N GLY A 193 -2.21 0.02 27.89
CA GLY A 193 -2.58 -1.18 28.64
C GLY A 193 -1.40 -1.78 29.40
N GLU A 194 -1.65 -2.74 30.29
CA GLU A 194 -0.61 -3.38 31.13
C GLU A 194 0.60 -3.91 30.35
N GLU A 195 0.42 -4.17 29.05
CA GLU A 195 1.46 -4.69 28.16
C GLU A 195 2.09 -3.65 27.24
N GLY A 196 1.88 -2.35 27.41
CA GLY A 196 2.50 -1.35 26.51
C GLY A 196 1.94 -1.36 25.08
N ILE A 197 0.87 -2.10 24.84
CA ILE A 197 0.22 -2.23 23.54
C ILE A 197 -1.00 -1.31 23.50
N VAL A 198 -1.04 -0.42 22.51
CA VAL A 198 -2.22 0.40 22.20
C VAL A 198 -2.99 -0.27 21.08
N THR A 199 -4.18 -0.76 21.40
CA THR A 199 -5.13 -1.26 20.41
C THR A 199 -6.12 -0.16 20.07
N MET A 200 -6.11 0.31 18.82
CA MET A 200 -7.13 1.23 18.32
C MET A 200 -8.03 0.48 17.32
N PRO A 201 -9.34 0.36 17.59
CA PRO A 201 -10.23 -0.25 16.62
C PRO A 201 -10.33 0.68 15.40
N LEU A 202 -10.26 0.10 14.21
CA LEU A 202 -10.28 0.85 12.95
C LEU A 202 -11.57 1.68 12.82
N SER A 203 -12.66 1.26 13.46
CA SER A 203 -13.90 2.04 13.54
C SER A 203 -13.68 3.44 14.11
N THR A 204 -12.82 3.60 15.12
CA THR A 204 -12.54 4.91 15.72
C THR A 204 -11.87 5.84 14.71
N VAL A 205 -10.91 5.32 13.95
CA VAL A 205 -10.22 6.06 12.88
C VAL A 205 -11.22 6.44 11.78
N LEU A 206 -12.06 5.50 11.34
CA LEU A 206 -13.07 5.74 10.31
C LEU A 206 -14.20 6.68 10.77
N THR A 207 -14.50 6.74 12.07
CA THR A 207 -15.46 7.72 12.61
C THR A 207 -14.90 9.13 12.64
N ALA A 208 -13.58 9.29 12.80
CA ALA A 208 -12.92 10.59 12.73
C ALA A 208 -12.85 11.13 11.30
N ALA A 209 -12.86 10.25 10.29
CA ALA A 209 -12.78 10.60 8.87
C ALA A 209 -13.95 9.98 8.07
N PRO A 210 -15.16 10.58 8.10
CA PRO A 210 -16.36 10.00 7.48
C PRO A 210 -16.21 9.77 5.97
N GLU A 211 -15.46 10.62 5.27
CA GLU A 211 -15.15 10.46 3.84
C GLU A 211 -14.36 9.18 3.56
N MET A 212 -13.39 8.84 4.42
CA MET A 212 -12.61 7.61 4.32
C MET A 212 -13.49 6.37 4.49
N ARG A 213 -14.58 6.47 5.26
CA ARG A 213 -15.53 5.36 5.46
C ARG A 213 -16.20 4.94 4.16
N GLU A 214 -16.63 5.89 3.33
CA GLU A 214 -17.28 5.60 2.05
C GLU A 214 -16.31 4.92 1.08
N VAL A 215 -15.08 5.44 0.99
CA VAL A 215 -14.01 4.83 0.19
C VAL A 215 -13.71 3.41 0.68
N MET A 216 -13.60 3.21 2.00
CA MET A 216 -13.34 1.87 2.55
C MET A 216 -14.49 0.90 2.32
N GLN A 217 -15.74 1.36 2.31
CA GLN A 217 -16.88 0.51 1.94
C GLN A 217 -16.82 0.12 0.46
N LEU A 218 -16.44 1.04 -0.43
CA LEU A 218 -16.24 0.74 -1.85
C LEU A 218 -15.12 -0.28 -2.04
N ILE A 219 -13.96 -0.08 -1.41
CA ILE A 219 -12.82 -1.00 -1.50
C ILE A 219 -13.21 -2.36 -0.91
N ARG A 220 -13.90 -2.41 0.23
CA ARG A 220 -14.42 -3.66 0.80
C ARG A 220 -15.35 -4.37 -0.18
N SER A 221 -16.26 -3.65 -0.83
CA SER A 221 -17.14 -4.25 -1.83
C SER A 221 -16.32 -4.89 -2.96
N PHE A 222 -15.25 -4.22 -3.42
CA PHE A 222 -14.33 -4.80 -4.39
C PHE A 222 -13.64 -6.08 -3.86
N TYR A 223 -13.13 -6.07 -2.63
CA TYR A 223 -12.49 -7.23 -2.00
C TYR A 223 -13.42 -8.43 -1.82
N GLN A 224 -14.70 -8.21 -1.49
CA GLN A 224 -15.66 -9.29 -1.37
C GLN A 224 -16.01 -9.94 -2.72
N TRP A 225 -15.90 -9.18 -3.81
CA TRP A 225 -16.10 -9.66 -5.17
C TRP A 225 -14.83 -10.26 -5.78
N ALA A 226 -13.65 -9.87 -5.31
CA ALA A 226 -12.35 -10.32 -5.81
C ALA A 226 -12.22 -11.85 -5.95
N PRO A 227 -12.62 -12.69 -4.97
CA PRO A 227 -12.56 -14.14 -5.10
C PRO A 227 -13.41 -14.70 -6.25
N ARG A 228 -14.42 -13.96 -6.73
CA ARG A 228 -15.32 -14.37 -7.82
C ARG A 228 -14.83 -13.93 -9.20
N VAL A 229 -13.80 -13.09 -9.26
CA VAL A 229 -13.26 -12.57 -10.53
C VAL A 229 -12.71 -13.68 -11.42
N TRP A 230 -12.32 -14.84 -10.85
CA TRP A 230 -11.93 -16.02 -11.63
C TRP A 230 -13.01 -16.50 -12.61
N VAL A 231 -14.30 -16.27 -12.30
CA VAL A 231 -15.43 -16.63 -13.17
C VAL A 231 -15.35 -15.90 -14.52
N LEU A 232 -14.66 -14.76 -14.61
CA LEU A 232 -14.42 -14.05 -15.86
C LEU A 232 -13.67 -14.91 -16.88
N TRP A 233 -12.87 -15.89 -16.47
CA TRP A 233 -12.19 -16.82 -17.37
C TRP A 233 -13.13 -17.80 -18.07
N LEU A 234 -14.35 -18.01 -17.57
CA LEU A 234 -15.33 -18.86 -18.24
C LEU A 234 -15.81 -18.26 -19.56
N LEU A 235 -15.86 -16.93 -19.66
CA LEU A 235 -16.37 -16.25 -20.85
C LEU A 235 -15.46 -16.43 -22.10
N PRO A 236 -14.13 -16.20 -22.03
CA PRO A 236 -13.24 -16.54 -23.14
C PRO A 236 -13.21 -18.07 -23.39
N LEU A 237 -13.31 -18.91 -22.35
CA LEU A 237 -13.40 -20.36 -22.53
C LEU A 237 -14.63 -20.78 -23.36
N VAL A 238 -15.81 -20.23 -23.06
CA VAL A 238 -17.04 -20.47 -23.81
C VAL A 238 -16.88 -20.01 -25.26
N CYS A 239 -16.25 -18.86 -25.50
CA CYS A 239 -15.98 -18.39 -26.87
C CYS A 239 -15.11 -19.38 -27.66
N LEU A 240 -14.04 -19.92 -27.06
CA LEU A 240 -13.19 -20.92 -27.71
C LEU A 240 -13.95 -22.22 -28.02
N LEU A 241 -14.81 -22.67 -27.08
CA LEU A 241 -15.65 -23.85 -27.28
C LEU A 241 -16.66 -23.64 -28.42
N LEU A 242 -17.28 -22.46 -28.50
CA LEU A 242 -18.19 -22.12 -29.60
C LEU A 242 -17.45 -22.12 -30.95
N ILE A 243 -16.24 -21.56 -31.03
CA ILE A 243 -15.41 -21.62 -32.24
C ILE A 243 -15.10 -23.07 -32.62
N ALA A 244 -14.77 -23.91 -31.62
CA ALA A 244 -14.52 -25.33 -31.83
C ALA A 244 -15.73 -26.03 -32.44
N VAL A 245 -16.91 -25.88 -31.84
CA VAL A 245 -18.15 -26.52 -32.32
C VAL A 245 -18.54 -26.05 -33.72
N LEU A 246 -18.37 -24.75 -34.03
CA LEU A 246 -18.86 -24.19 -35.29
C LEU A 246 -17.98 -24.52 -36.50
N VAL A 247 -16.65 -24.52 -36.35
CA VAL A 247 -15.75 -24.55 -37.50
C VAL A 247 -14.74 -25.68 -37.47
N VAL A 248 -14.41 -26.24 -36.31
CA VAL A 248 -13.34 -27.23 -36.22
C VAL A 248 -13.84 -28.59 -36.71
N ARG A 249 -13.42 -28.96 -37.93
CA ARG A 249 -13.69 -30.28 -38.51
C ARG A 249 -12.44 -31.16 -38.63
N SER A 250 -11.27 -30.59 -38.38
CA SER A 250 -10.00 -31.32 -38.43
C SER A 250 -8.97 -30.71 -37.48
N TRP A 251 -8.00 -31.53 -37.06
CA TRP A 251 -6.88 -31.12 -36.20
C TRP A 251 -6.11 -29.90 -36.75
N GLY A 252 -5.93 -29.80 -38.07
CA GLY A 252 -5.29 -28.64 -38.69
C GLY A 252 -6.13 -27.36 -38.68
N GLN A 253 -7.47 -27.48 -38.62
CA GLN A 253 -8.35 -26.33 -38.43
C GLN A 253 -8.40 -25.90 -36.97
N TRP A 254 -8.41 -26.87 -36.05
CA TRP A 254 -8.36 -26.61 -34.62
C TRP A 254 -7.19 -25.71 -34.23
N GLY A 255 -5.97 -26.08 -34.63
CA GLY A 255 -4.76 -25.29 -34.32
C GLY A 255 -4.79 -23.86 -34.86
N ILE A 256 -5.38 -23.62 -36.03
CA ILE A 256 -5.42 -22.26 -36.61
C ILE A 256 -6.53 -21.41 -35.99
N TRP A 257 -7.70 -21.99 -35.74
CA TRP A 257 -8.84 -21.27 -35.18
C TRP A 257 -8.69 -20.97 -33.69
N TRP A 258 -7.93 -21.77 -32.96
CA TRP A 258 -7.55 -21.47 -31.57
C TRP A 258 -6.26 -20.67 -31.49
N GLY A 259 -5.28 -21.00 -32.34
CA GLY A 259 -3.96 -20.38 -32.30
C GLY A 259 -3.97 -18.88 -32.57
N TRP A 260 -4.70 -18.42 -33.60
CA TRP A 260 -4.74 -16.98 -33.93
C TRP A 260 -5.36 -16.12 -32.82
N PRO A 261 -6.56 -16.43 -32.30
CA PRO A 261 -7.12 -15.65 -31.20
C PRO A 261 -6.26 -15.69 -29.93
N LEU A 262 -5.68 -16.84 -29.57
CA LEU A 262 -4.78 -16.96 -28.41
C LEU A 262 -3.51 -16.11 -28.59
N ALA A 263 -2.86 -16.21 -29.76
CA ALA A 263 -1.68 -15.42 -30.08
C ALA A 263 -1.99 -13.92 -30.07
N LEU A 264 -3.11 -13.51 -30.66
CA LEU A 264 -3.49 -12.10 -30.69
C LEU A 264 -3.81 -11.56 -29.29
N ALA A 265 -4.53 -12.32 -28.46
CA ALA A 265 -4.79 -11.94 -27.07
C ALA A 265 -3.50 -11.84 -26.25
N GLY A 266 -2.58 -12.79 -26.39
CA GLY A 266 -1.27 -12.75 -25.73
C GLY A 266 -0.42 -11.57 -26.20
N LEU A 267 -0.43 -11.26 -27.50
CA LEU A 267 0.29 -10.10 -28.04
C LEU A 267 -0.26 -8.78 -27.50
N LEU A 268 -1.58 -8.61 -27.47
CA LEU A 268 -2.21 -7.42 -26.90
C LEU A 268 -1.94 -7.30 -25.39
N GLY A 269 -2.00 -8.41 -24.66
CA GLY A 269 -1.66 -8.43 -23.23
C GLY A 269 -0.20 -8.04 -22.96
N LEU A 270 0.75 -8.48 -23.80
CA LEU A 270 2.14 -8.05 -23.73
C LEU A 270 2.29 -6.55 -23.98
N LEU A 271 1.66 -6.02 -25.02
CA LEU A 271 1.67 -4.58 -25.30
C LEU A 271 1.11 -3.78 -24.12
N LEU A 272 -0.01 -4.22 -23.55
CA LEU A 272 -0.60 -3.56 -22.38
C LEU A 272 0.31 -3.64 -21.15
N SER A 273 0.94 -4.79 -20.89
CA SER A 273 1.89 -4.94 -19.78
C SER A 273 3.06 -3.95 -19.87
N ALA A 274 3.56 -3.67 -21.08
CA ALA A 274 4.60 -2.67 -21.28
C ALA A 274 4.12 -1.23 -21.07
N LEU A 275 2.83 -0.95 -21.28
CA LEU A 275 2.25 0.39 -21.15
C LEU A 275 1.79 0.73 -19.72
N ILE A 276 1.40 -0.27 -18.92
CA ILE A 276 0.84 -0.09 -17.57
C ILE A 276 1.72 0.78 -16.65
N PRO A 277 3.04 0.55 -16.51
CA PRO A 277 3.87 1.33 -15.58
C PRO A 277 3.93 2.82 -15.91
N GLY A 278 3.82 3.19 -17.19
CA GLY A 278 3.77 4.59 -17.62
C GLY A 278 2.36 5.19 -17.56
N MET A 279 1.34 4.39 -17.88
CA MET A 279 -0.04 4.87 -18.00
C MET A 279 -0.73 5.03 -16.65
N VAL A 280 -0.55 4.09 -15.72
CA VAL A 280 -1.29 4.07 -14.44
C VAL A 280 -0.96 5.27 -13.55
N PRO A 281 0.33 5.61 -13.28
CA PRO A 281 0.64 6.78 -12.47
C PRO A 281 0.15 8.09 -13.10
N GLY A 282 0.25 8.21 -14.44
CA GLY A 282 -0.22 9.39 -15.16
C GLY A 282 -1.74 9.54 -15.09
N TRP A 283 -2.48 8.45 -15.30
CA TRP A 283 -3.94 8.46 -15.20
C TRP A 283 -4.41 8.74 -13.77
N TRP A 284 -3.80 8.09 -12.77
CA TRP A 284 -4.12 8.34 -11.35
C TRP A 284 -3.92 9.81 -10.97
N ARG A 285 -2.82 10.42 -11.40
CA ARG A 285 -2.57 11.84 -11.16
C ARG A 285 -3.71 12.70 -11.74
N THR A 286 -4.27 12.34 -12.89
CA THR A 286 -5.42 13.08 -13.45
C THR A 286 -6.74 12.73 -12.78
N ALA A 287 -6.97 11.47 -12.41
CA ALA A 287 -8.26 10.99 -11.91
C ALA A 287 -8.50 11.35 -10.44
N VAL A 288 -7.48 11.23 -9.58
CA VAL A 288 -7.63 11.47 -8.14
C VAL A 288 -7.49 12.95 -7.80
N PHE A 289 -6.51 13.64 -8.38
CA PHE A 289 -6.27 15.05 -8.05
C PHE A 289 -7.27 16.03 -8.67
N THR A 290 -8.20 15.56 -9.52
CA THR A 290 -9.32 16.38 -10.02
C THR A 290 -10.56 16.29 -9.14
N THR A 291 -10.58 15.39 -8.16
CA THR A 291 -11.71 15.17 -7.25
C THR A 291 -11.46 15.80 -5.88
N GLU A 292 -12.52 16.07 -5.11
CA GLU A 292 -12.47 16.63 -3.74
C GLU A 292 -11.57 15.83 -2.78
N MET A 293 -11.27 14.56 -3.09
CA MET A 293 -10.26 13.77 -2.36
C MET A 293 -8.88 14.44 -2.34
N ALA A 294 -8.54 15.26 -3.33
CA ALA A 294 -7.26 15.97 -3.36
C ALA A 294 -7.07 16.93 -2.18
N SER A 295 -8.16 17.50 -1.64
CA SER A 295 -8.09 18.33 -0.44
C SER A 295 -8.11 17.53 0.85
N ALA A 296 -8.65 16.30 0.82
CA ALA A 296 -8.69 15.41 1.99
C ALA A 296 -7.37 14.63 2.17
N VAL A 297 -6.70 14.32 1.06
CA VAL A 297 -5.37 13.70 1.06
C VAL A 297 -4.35 14.82 1.19
N ASP A 298 -3.86 15.02 2.40
CA ASP A 298 -2.81 15.99 2.68
C ASP A 298 -1.61 15.79 1.73
N SER A 299 -0.95 16.90 1.41
CA SER A 299 0.27 16.96 0.61
C SER A 299 1.33 15.92 1.02
N LEU A 300 1.33 15.54 2.30
CA LEU A 300 2.17 14.50 2.88
C LEU A 300 1.94 13.09 2.30
N TRP A 301 0.70 12.73 1.99
CA TRP A 301 0.36 11.38 1.51
C TRP A 301 0.53 11.22 0.01
N GLN A 302 0.58 12.32 -0.74
CA GLN A 302 0.67 12.28 -2.20
C GLN A 302 1.93 11.55 -2.71
N PRO A 303 3.15 11.83 -2.22
CA PRO A 303 4.35 11.09 -2.60
C PRO A 303 4.23 9.60 -2.30
N LEU A 304 3.70 9.26 -1.12
CA LEU A 304 3.54 7.89 -0.65
C LEU A 304 2.59 7.09 -1.55
N LEU A 305 1.43 7.66 -1.85
CA LEU A 305 0.46 7.05 -2.77
C LEU A 305 1.03 6.92 -4.19
N GLN A 306 1.80 7.91 -4.65
CA GLN A 306 2.41 7.87 -5.98
C GLN A 306 3.46 6.75 -6.09
N GLN A 307 4.34 6.61 -5.10
CA GLN A 307 5.36 5.56 -5.10
C GLN A 307 4.72 4.17 -4.94
N GLY A 308 3.77 4.03 -4.01
CA GLY A 308 2.98 2.82 -3.84
C GLY A 308 2.30 2.39 -5.14
N LEU A 309 1.69 3.33 -5.85
CA LEU A 309 1.05 3.06 -7.13
C LEU A 309 2.04 2.62 -8.22
N VAL A 310 3.24 3.20 -8.27
CA VAL A 310 4.28 2.79 -9.23
C VAL A 310 4.63 1.32 -8.98
N HIS A 311 4.98 0.94 -7.75
CA HIS A 311 5.33 -0.45 -7.45
C HIS A 311 4.17 -1.42 -7.65
N LEU A 312 2.94 -1.05 -7.29
CA LEU A 312 1.75 -1.86 -7.60
C LEU A 312 1.57 -2.04 -9.11
N SER A 313 1.78 -0.98 -9.90
CA SER A 313 1.67 -1.04 -11.36
C SER A 313 2.75 -1.90 -12.01
N GLU A 314 3.99 -1.89 -11.47
CA GLU A 314 5.09 -2.74 -11.92
C GLU A 314 4.83 -4.22 -11.60
N SER A 315 4.36 -4.52 -10.39
CA SER A 315 3.97 -5.88 -9.99
C SER A 315 2.81 -6.41 -10.85
N TRP A 316 1.82 -5.56 -11.13
CA TRP A 316 0.71 -5.88 -12.04
C TRP A 316 1.19 -6.14 -13.47
N ALA A 317 2.01 -5.25 -14.01
CA ALA A 317 2.59 -5.36 -15.35
C ALA A 317 3.42 -6.64 -15.50
N SER A 318 4.28 -6.95 -14.53
CA SER A 318 5.13 -8.15 -14.54
C SER A 318 4.30 -9.44 -14.62
N ARG A 319 3.28 -9.58 -13.76
CA ARG A 319 2.39 -10.76 -13.76
C ARG A 319 1.59 -10.87 -15.06
N LEU A 320 1.02 -9.76 -15.52
CA LEU A 320 0.29 -9.71 -16.79
C LEU A 320 1.20 -10.09 -17.97
N GLY A 321 2.44 -9.59 -17.98
CA GLY A 321 3.43 -9.86 -19.02
C GLY A 321 3.75 -11.35 -19.12
N TRP A 322 4.00 -12.02 -17.99
CA TRP A 322 4.26 -13.47 -17.97
C TRP A 322 3.09 -14.30 -18.48
N GLN A 323 1.87 -14.02 -18.02
CA GLN A 323 0.68 -14.75 -18.47
C GLN A 323 0.39 -14.51 -19.97
N SER A 324 0.57 -13.27 -20.42
CA SER A 324 0.39 -12.89 -21.82
C SER A 324 1.45 -13.52 -22.73
N ALA A 325 2.70 -13.63 -22.26
CA ALA A 325 3.77 -14.34 -22.96
C ALA A 325 3.45 -15.83 -23.13
N MET A 326 2.97 -16.48 -22.05
CA MET A 326 2.55 -17.88 -22.12
C MET A 326 1.37 -18.08 -23.09
N LEU A 327 0.38 -17.20 -23.04
CA LEU A 327 -0.78 -17.25 -23.94
C LEU A 327 -0.36 -17.05 -25.41
N PHE A 328 0.54 -16.11 -25.66
CA PHE A 328 1.12 -15.86 -26.98
C PHE A 328 1.88 -17.08 -27.50
N ALA A 329 2.78 -17.65 -26.68
CA ALA A 329 3.56 -18.82 -27.04
C ALA A 329 2.65 -20.03 -27.34
N LEU A 330 1.64 -20.27 -26.51
CA LEU A 330 0.67 -21.34 -26.72
C LEU A 330 -0.12 -21.14 -28.02
N GLY A 331 -0.60 -19.92 -28.28
CA GLY A 331 -1.29 -19.58 -29.52
C GLY A 331 -0.41 -19.77 -30.75
N PHE A 332 0.85 -19.37 -30.67
CA PHE A 332 1.84 -19.54 -31.72
C PHE A 332 2.11 -21.02 -32.02
N LEU A 333 2.29 -21.85 -30.98
CA LEU A 333 2.46 -23.30 -31.12
C LEU A 333 1.24 -23.96 -31.78
N PHE A 334 0.01 -23.55 -31.41
CA PHE A 334 -1.21 -24.05 -32.07
C PHE A 334 -1.27 -23.65 -33.55
N CYS A 335 -0.88 -22.43 -33.90
CA CYS A 335 -0.77 -21.99 -35.28
C CYS A 335 0.23 -22.85 -36.07
N LEU A 336 1.43 -23.08 -35.52
CA LEU A 336 2.44 -23.94 -36.14
C LEU A 336 1.93 -25.38 -36.35
N PHE A 337 1.35 -25.97 -35.32
CA PHE A 337 0.75 -27.30 -35.40
C PHE A 337 -0.33 -27.36 -36.50
N GLY A 338 -1.20 -26.36 -36.55
CA GLY A 338 -2.24 -26.26 -37.56
C GLY A 338 -1.71 -26.17 -38.99
N LEU A 339 -0.61 -25.43 -39.20
CA LEU A 339 0.08 -25.33 -40.49
C LEU A 339 0.72 -26.66 -40.91
N LEU A 340 1.43 -27.32 -39.99
CA LEU A 340 2.08 -28.62 -40.22
C LEU A 340 1.04 -29.71 -40.54
N ALA A 341 -0.05 -29.77 -39.77
CA ALA A 341 -1.15 -30.72 -39.99
C ALA A 341 -1.82 -30.50 -41.37
N ARG A 342 -2.00 -29.25 -41.80
CA ARG A 342 -2.51 -28.93 -43.15
C ARG A 342 -1.56 -29.41 -44.24
N LYS A 343 -0.25 -29.25 -44.07
CA LYS A 343 0.76 -29.73 -45.03
C LYS A 343 0.74 -31.26 -45.14
N ALA A 344 0.67 -31.96 -44.01
CA ALA A 344 0.58 -33.42 -43.98
C ALA A 344 -0.69 -33.94 -44.68
N GLN A 345 -1.85 -33.31 -44.43
CA GLN A 345 -3.10 -33.68 -45.10
C GLN A 345 -3.07 -33.47 -46.62
N LYS A 346 -2.41 -32.39 -47.10
CA LYS A 346 -2.23 -32.18 -48.54
C LYS A 346 -1.37 -33.27 -49.16
N SER A 347 -0.26 -33.64 -48.52
CA SER A 347 0.63 -34.71 -49.01
C SER A 347 -0.04 -36.08 -49.03
N ALA A 348 -0.97 -36.35 -48.12
CA ALA A 348 -1.70 -37.61 -48.05
C ALA A 348 -2.80 -37.72 -49.12
N ARG A 349 -3.28 -36.61 -49.68
CA ARG A 349 -4.29 -36.61 -50.77
C ARG A 349 -3.68 -36.71 -52.17
N THR A 350 -2.39 -36.42 -52.31
CA THR A 350 -1.66 -36.49 -53.58
C THR A 350 -1.02 -37.85 -53.85
N ARG A 351 -1.02 -38.74 -52.85
CA ARG A 351 -0.69 -40.15 -53.01
C ARG A 351 -1.99 -40.93 -53.14
#